data_AF-A0A846CJS2-F1
#
_entry.id   AF-A0A846CJS2-F1
#
_cell.length_a   1.000
_cell.length_b   1.000
_cell.length_c   1.000
_cell.angle_alpha   90.00
_cell.angle_beta   90.00
_cell.angle_gamma   90.00
#
_symmetry.space_group_name_H-M   'P 1'
#
loop_
_entity.id
_entity.type
_entity.pdbx_description
1 polymer ?
#
loop_
_entity_poly.entity_id
_entity_poly.type
_entity_poly.pdbx_seq_one_letter_code
_entity_poly.pdbx_strand_id
1 'polypeptide(L)'
;LDPEQIEKILKQKTEGPEELGIHPEEDKPIYVMTGRYGPYVQLGDELEGSKKKPKRASLPKGVNMENVTLEMAIGLLSLPRTLGTHPETGCKIQTNLGRFGPYVVHDQGKEGGKDYRSLKAGDDVLTITLERALELLAQPKRARRGSAKATPPLKDLGKHPEDGEAVGIYDGKYGPYVKYGKVNASLPKDMSVEDMTLEKALELLQAKASSKKSTRGRKSTKSKAEN
;
A
#
# COMPACT_ATOMS: atom_id res chain seq x y z
N LEU A 1 -8.74 -12.32 -13.67
CA LEU A 1 -8.66 -11.46 -14.86
C LEU A 1 -10.09 -11.29 -15.31
N ASP A 2 -10.56 -10.06 -15.36
CA ASP A 2 -11.94 -9.78 -15.76
C ASP A 2 -12.11 -10.12 -17.26
N PRO A 3 -13.26 -10.65 -17.71
CA PRO A 3 -13.46 -11.09 -19.09
C PRO A 3 -13.13 -10.01 -20.14
N GLU A 4 -13.54 -8.77 -19.86
CA GLU A 4 -13.26 -7.60 -20.71
C GLU A 4 -11.75 -7.32 -20.83
N GLN A 5 -10.99 -7.56 -19.76
CA GLN A 5 -9.55 -7.36 -19.75
C GLN A 5 -8.83 -8.42 -20.59
N ILE A 6 -9.37 -9.64 -20.67
CA ILE A 6 -8.84 -10.72 -21.49
C ILE A 6 -9.05 -10.41 -22.97
N GLU A 7 -10.24 -9.96 -23.36
CA GLU A 7 -10.53 -9.52 -24.74
C GLU A 7 -9.65 -8.35 -25.16
N LYS A 8 -9.44 -7.35 -24.28
CA LYS A 8 -8.56 -6.21 -24.60
C LYS A 8 -7.09 -6.61 -24.74
N ILE A 9 -6.61 -7.55 -23.93
CA ILE A 9 -5.26 -8.11 -24.08
C ILE A 9 -5.13 -8.90 -25.39
N LEU A 10 -6.18 -9.65 -25.78
CA LEU A 10 -6.23 -10.35 -27.07
C LEU A 10 -6.23 -9.35 -28.23
N LYS A 11 -7.05 -8.30 -28.16
CA LYS A 11 -7.12 -7.23 -29.16
C LYS A 11 -5.76 -6.53 -29.33
N GLN A 12 -5.09 -6.15 -28.25
CA GLN A 12 -3.73 -5.55 -28.34
C GLN A 12 -2.68 -6.52 -28.90
N LYS A 13 -2.83 -7.83 -28.65
CA LYS A 13 -1.95 -8.83 -29.28
C LYS A 13 -2.21 -9.00 -30.78
N THR A 14 -3.43 -8.71 -31.24
CA THR A 14 -3.84 -8.86 -32.65
C THR A 14 -3.64 -7.58 -33.47
N GLU A 15 -3.94 -6.42 -32.90
CA GLU A 15 -3.92 -5.11 -33.59
C GLU A 15 -2.66 -4.27 -33.28
N GLY A 16 -1.87 -4.67 -32.29
CA GLY A 16 -0.70 -3.92 -31.84
C GLY A 16 -1.00 -2.90 -30.72
N PRO A 17 0.04 -2.25 -30.16
CA PRO A 17 -0.14 -1.22 -29.15
C PRO A 17 -0.81 0.02 -29.73
N GLU A 18 -1.71 0.64 -28.95
CA GLU A 18 -2.39 1.87 -29.36
C GLU A 18 -1.42 3.06 -29.21
N GLU A 19 -1.13 3.76 -30.30
CA GLU A 19 -0.24 4.93 -30.32
C GLU A 19 -1.04 6.22 -30.08
N LEU A 20 -0.61 7.03 -29.10
CA LEU A 20 -1.23 8.32 -28.78
C LEU A 20 -0.62 9.49 -29.56
N GLY A 21 0.60 9.34 -30.07
CA GLY A 21 1.37 10.38 -30.76
C GLY A 21 2.82 10.49 -30.26
N ILE A 22 3.50 11.57 -30.62
CA ILE A 22 4.94 11.78 -30.37
C ILE A 22 5.15 12.72 -29.18
N HIS A 23 6.10 12.38 -28.30
CA HIS A 23 6.51 13.23 -27.19
C HIS A 23 7.29 14.46 -27.70
N PRO A 24 6.86 15.70 -27.40
CA PRO A 24 7.44 16.90 -28.00
C PRO A 24 8.92 17.13 -27.63
N GLU A 25 9.35 16.75 -26.43
CA GLU A 25 10.74 16.95 -25.98
C GLU A 25 11.68 15.76 -26.27
N GLU A 26 11.14 14.55 -26.38
CA GLU A 26 11.96 13.33 -26.52
C GLU A 26 11.93 12.76 -27.94
N ASP A 27 11.04 13.30 -28.81
CA ASP A 27 10.83 12.89 -30.21
C ASP A 27 10.62 11.37 -30.37
N LYS A 28 9.87 10.79 -29.44
CA LYS A 28 9.56 9.35 -29.37
C LYS A 28 8.06 9.12 -29.32
N PRO A 29 7.56 8.04 -29.95
CA PRO A 29 6.14 7.69 -29.88
C PRO A 29 5.75 7.33 -28.44
N ILE A 30 4.49 7.59 -28.09
CA ILE A 30 3.89 7.22 -26.82
C ILE A 30 2.79 6.20 -27.08
N TYR A 31 2.88 5.07 -26.37
CA TYR A 31 1.95 3.96 -26.50
C TYR A 31 1.10 3.78 -25.23
N VAL A 32 -0.14 3.34 -25.39
CA VAL A 32 -1.01 2.85 -24.32
C VAL A 32 -1.11 1.33 -24.42
N MET A 33 -0.74 0.64 -23.34
CA MET A 33 -0.63 -0.81 -23.31
C MET A 33 -1.20 -1.39 -22.02
N THR A 34 -1.59 -2.67 -22.06
CA THR A 34 -2.01 -3.41 -20.87
C THR A 34 -0.90 -4.35 -20.39
N GLY A 35 -0.53 -4.23 -19.11
CA GLY A 35 0.51 -5.06 -18.49
C GLY A 35 0.03 -5.83 -17.27
N ARG A 36 0.95 -6.54 -16.60
CA ARG A 36 0.68 -7.32 -15.38
C ARG A 36 0.01 -6.52 -14.26
N TYR A 37 0.31 -5.22 -14.18
CA TYR A 37 -0.14 -4.34 -13.11
C TYR A 37 -1.31 -3.44 -13.51
N GLY A 38 -1.86 -3.63 -14.71
CA GLY A 38 -2.92 -2.79 -15.29
C GLY A 38 -2.46 -2.01 -16.52
N PRO A 39 -3.31 -1.10 -17.03
CA PRO A 39 -2.97 -0.24 -18.16
C PRO A 39 -1.85 0.75 -17.80
N TYR A 40 -0.97 1.01 -18.75
CA TYR A 40 0.16 1.91 -18.61
C TYR A 40 0.48 2.63 -19.93
N VAL A 41 1.16 3.77 -19.82
CA VAL A 41 1.77 4.47 -20.96
C VAL A 41 3.26 4.16 -21.04
N GLN A 42 3.79 4.07 -22.24
CA GLN A 42 5.20 3.83 -22.53
C GLN A 42 5.75 4.87 -23.50
N LEU A 43 6.96 5.35 -23.22
CA LEU A 43 7.70 6.25 -24.11
C LEU A 43 8.71 5.46 -24.96
N GLY A 44 8.51 5.48 -26.27
CA GLY A 44 9.31 4.79 -27.27
C GLY A 44 9.10 3.27 -27.28
N ASP A 45 9.75 2.63 -28.25
CA ASP A 45 9.73 1.19 -28.40
C ASP A 45 10.56 0.47 -27.34
N GLU A 46 10.13 -0.75 -27.00
CA GLU A 46 10.98 -1.67 -26.24
C GLU A 46 11.95 -2.34 -27.21
N LEU A 47 13.14 -1.75 -27.37
CA LEU A 47 14.19 -2.32 -28.20
C LEU A 47 14.80 -3.55 -27.50
N GLU A 48 14.54 -4.74 -28.05
CA GLU A 48 15.16 -5.99 -27.58
C GLU A 48 16.69 -5.89 -27.63
N GLY A 49 17.35 -6.24 -26.52
CA GLY A 49 18.81 -6.14 -26.38
C GLY A 49 19.34 -4.77 -25.94
N SER A 50 18.50 -3.74 -25.86
CA SER A 50 18.92 -2.44 -25.31
C SER A 50 19.00 -2.47 -23.77
N LYS A 51 20.05 -1.87 -23.19
CA LYS A 51 20.18 -1.73 -21.72
C LYS A 51 19.22 -0.70 -21.13
N LYS A 52 18.63 0.18 -21.95
CA LYS A 52 17.73 1.25 -21.48
C LYS A 52 16.29 0.84 -21.70
N LYS A 53 15.63 0.44 -20.61
CA LYS A 53 14.19 0.17 -20.63
C LYS A 53 13.43 1.47 -20.96
N PRO A 54 12.37 1.40 -21.78
CA PRO A 54 11.56 2.57 -22.07
C PRO A 54 10.92 3.10 -20.77
N LYS A 55 10.68 4.41 -20.73
CA LYS A 55 10.04 5.04 -19.59
C LYS A 55 8.57 4.62 -19.58
N ARG A 56 8.05 4.24 -18.42
CA ARG A 56 6.68 3.74 -18.26
C ARG A 56 6.00 4.43 -17.08
N ALA A 57 4.70 4.67 -17.21
CA ALA A 57 3.87 5.17 -16.12
C ALA A 57 2.52 4.45 -16.12
N SER A 58 2.07 3.99 -14.96
CA SER A 58 0.75 3.37 -14.82
C SER A 58 -0.36 4.42 -14.91
N LEU A 59 -1.48 4.07 -15.52
CA LEU A 59 -2.66 4.92 -15.51
C LEU A 59 -3.22 5.05 -14.07
N PRO A 60 -3.76 6.22 -13.69
CA PRO A 60 -4.50 6.36 -12.44
C PRO A 60 -5.72 5.43 -12.38
N LYS A 61 -6.15 5.09 -11.15
CA LYS A 61 -7.34 4.24 -10.96
C LYS A 61 -8.58 4.95 -11.51
N GLY A 62 -9.37 4.22 -12.29
CA GLY A 62 -10.60 4.73 -12.90
C GLY A 62 -10.40 5.39 -14.27
N VAL A 63 -9.16 5.55 -14.73
CA VAL A 63 -8.87 6.02 -16.09
C VAL A 63 -8.84 4.82 -17.04
N ASN A 64 -9.68 4.85 -18.07
CA ASN A 64 -9.70 3.87 -19.15
C ASN A 64 -8.71 4.24 -20.24
N MET A 65 -8.18 3.24 -20.97
CA MET A 65 -7.21 3.43 -22.05
C MET A 65 -7.73 4.36 -23.16
N GLU A 66 -9.00 4.24 -23.50
CA GLU A 66 -9.69 5.05 -24.54
C GLU A 66 -9.80 6.54 -24.15
N ASN A 67 -9.74 6.85 -22.86
CA ASN A 67 -9.82 8.22 -22.35
C ASN A 67 -8.43 8.84 -22.12
N VAL A 68 -7.36 8.15 -22.49
CA VAL A 68 -6.01 8.67 -22.32
C VAL A 68 -5.69 9.63 -23.44
N THR A 69 -5.41 10.89 -23.09
CA THR A 69 -4.92 11.89 -24.02
C THR A 69 -3.39 11.89 -24.07
N LEU A 70 -2.83 12.39 -25.17
CA LEU A 70 -1.38 12.59 -25.32
C LEU A 70 -0.82 13.48 -24.20
N GLU A 71 -1.51 14.57 -23.86
CA GLU A 71 -1.11 15.50 -22.79
C GLU A 71 -1.04 14.80 -21.43
N MET A 72 -2.05 14.00 -21.08
CA MET A 72 -2.05 13.24 -19.85
C MET A 72 -0.91 12.21 -19.85
N ALA A 73 -0.66 11.53 -20.97
CA ALA A 73 0.42 10.56 -21.08
C ALA A 73 1.80 11.20 -20.89
N ILE A 74 2.03 12.38 -21.47
CA ILE A 74 3.26 13.17 -21.26
C ILE A 74 3.42 13.51 -19.77
N GLY A 75 2.37 14.01 -19.12
CA GLY A 75 2.40 14.33 -17.69
C GLY A 75 2.65 13.10 -16.80
N LEU A 76 2.07 11.95 -17.13
CA LEU A 76 2.33 10.71 -16.40
C LEU A 76 3.77 10.22 -16.58
N LEU A 77 4.30 10.32 -17.80
CA LEU A 77 5.67 9.96 -18.12
C LEU A 77 6.69 10.92 -17.49
N SER A 78 6.32 12.15 -17.14
CA SER A 78 7.22 13.09 -16.44
C SER A 78 7.38 12.79 -14.94
N LEU A 79 6.60 11.86 -14.38
CA LEU A 79 6.72 11.47 -12.96
C LEU A 79 8.03 10.71 -12.67
N PRO A 80 8.61 10.83 -11.46
CA PRO A 80 8.16 11.62 -10.31
C PRO A 80 8.38 13.14 -10.51
N ARG A 81 7.34 13.94 -10.26
CA ARG A 81 7.39 15.41 -10.37
C ARG A 81 7.94 16.01 -9.08
N THR A 82 8.95 16.87 -9.18
CA THR A 82 9.49 17.58 -8.01
C THR A 82 8.77 18.91 -7.83
N LEU A 83 8.18 19.14 -6.66
CA LEU A 83 7.44 20.38 -6.34
C LEU A 83 8.34 21.47 -5.76
N GLY A 84 9.43 21.07 -5.08
CA GLY A 84 10.35 21.98 -4.41
C GLY A 84 11.05 21.32 -3.23
N THR A 85 11.54 22.14 -2.31
CA THR A 85 12.19 21.72 -1.07
C THR A 85 11.33 22.07 0.14
N HIS A 86 11.32 21.20 1.13
CA HIS A 86 10.65 21.45 2.40
C HIS A 86 11.37 22.57 3.16
N PRO A 87 10.66 23.55 3.75
CA PRO A 87 11.27 24.73 4.38
C PRO A 87 12.15 24.37 5.59
N GLU A 88 11.75 23.39 6.39
CA GLU A 88 12.50 23.03 7.62
C GLU A 88 13.69 22.10 7.38
N THR A 89 13.56 21.12 6.49
CA THR A 89 14.58 20.08 6.28
C THR A 89 15.45 20.34 5.05
N GLY A 90 15.08 21.29 4.18
CA GLY A 90 15.71 21.52 2.88
C GLY A 90 15.58 20.36 1.88
N CYS A 91 14.85 19.31 2.24
CA CYS A 91 14.79 18.07 1.48
C CYS A 91 13.68 18.10 0.41
N LYS A 92 13.80 17.26 -0.63
CA LYS A 92 12.91 17.32 -1.80
C LYS A 92 11.50 16.82 -1.48
N ILE A 93 10.51 17.53 -1.98
CA ILE A 93 9.12 17.12 -2.02
C ILE A 93 8.75 16.76 -3.46
N GLN A 94 8.24 15.55 -3.64
CA GLN A 94 7.90 15.02 -4.95
C GLN A 94 6.49 14.42 -4.94
N THR A 95 5.86 14.36 -6.11
CA THR A 95 4.60 13.66 -6.33
C THR A 95 4.77 12.53 -7.31
N ASN A 96 4.04 11.44 -7.06
CA ASN A 96 4.11 10.26 -7.90
C ASN A 96 2.84 9.40 -7.76
N LEU A 97 2.69 8.44 -8.65
CA LEU A 97 1.63 7.43 -8.63
C LEU A 97 2.16 6.13 -8.05
N GLY A 98 1.36 5.50 -7.20
CA GLY A 98 1.68 4.20 -6.61
C GLY A 98 0.45 3.30 -6.54
N ARG A 99 0.63 2.09 -5.98
CA ARG A 99 -0.45 1.08 -5.88
C ARG A 99 -1.71 1.56 -5.16
N PHE A 100 -1.59 2.54 -4.27
CA PHE A 100 -2.69 3.09 -3.49
C PHE A 100 -3.30 4.36 -4.10
N GLY A 101 -2.80 4.79 -5.26
CA GLY A 101 -3.17 6.05 -5.89
C GLY A 101 -2.04 7.09 -5.82
N PRO A 102 -2.34 8.33 -6.19
CA PRO A 102 -1.39 9.44 -6.15
C PRO A 102 -0.97 9.79 -4.73
N TYR A 103 0.31 10.14 -4.56
CA TYR A 103 0.87 10.51 -3.27
C TYR A 103 1.95 11.61 -3.39
N VAL A 104 2.13 12.34 -2.30
CA VAL A 104 3.29 13.20 -2.04
C VAL A 104 4.30 12.41 -1.22
N VAL A 105 5.57 12.57 -1.54
CA VAL A 105 6.70 12.08 -0.75
C VAL A 105 7.63 13.22 -0.38
N HIS A 106 7.97 13.29 0.90
CA HIS A 106 9.08 14.09 1.42
C HIS A 106 10.28 13.14 1.59
N ASP A 107 11.26 13.27 0.70
CA ASP A 107 12.46 12.43 0.71
C ASP A 107 13.54 13.11 1.55
N GLN A 108 13.61 12.75 2.84
CA GLN A 108 14.54 13.31 3.82
C GLN A 108 15.96 12.70 3.72
N GLY A 109 16.28 12.08 2.58
CA GLY A 109 17.60 11.50 2.31
C GLY A 109 17.84 10.17 3.03
N LYS A 110 19.13 9.80 3.12
CA LYS A 110 19.54 8.48 3.63
C LYS A 110 19.25 8.28 5.11
N GLU A 111 19.22 9.35 5.90
CA GLU A 111 19.11 9.28 7.36
C GLU A 111 17.67 9.55 7.86
N GLY A 112 16.93 10.48 7.23
CA GLY A 112 15.56 10.81 7.61
C GLY A 112 14.47 9.92 6.98
N GLY A 113 14.84 9.09 6.00
CA GLY A 113 13.90 8.21 5.30
C GLY A 113 12.91 8.99 4.45
N LYS A 114 11.73 8.38 4.20
CA LYS A 114 10.71 8.96 3.31
C LYS A 114 9.38 9.07 4.05
N ASP A 115 8.81 10.28 4.03
CA ASP A 115 7.45 10.50 4.51
C ASP A 115 6.45 10.55 3.34
N TYR A 116 5.36 9.81 3.45
CA TYR A 116 4.38 9.64 2.39
C TYR A 116 2.98 10.07 2.84
N ARG A 117 2.27 10.80 1.98
CA ARG A 117 0.85 11.13 2.16
C ARG A 117 0.10 10.94 0.85
N SER A 118 -1.03 10.26 0.92
CA SER A 118 -1.93 10.12 -0.24
C SER A 118 -2.61 11.46 -0.55
N LEU A 119 -2.71 11.79 -1.84
CA LEU A 119 -3.52 12.89 -2.32
C LEU A 119 -5.01 12.62 -2.03
N LYS A 120 -5.79 13.69 -1.83
CA LYS A 120 -7.25 13.58 -1.66
C LYS A 120 -7.95 13.61 -3.02
N ALA A 121 -9.25 13.33 -3.03
CA ALA A 121 -10.03 13.24 -4.27
C ALA A 121 -10.04 14.53 -5.11
N GLY A 122 -9.83 15.69 -4.48
CA GLY A 122 -9.74 16.98 -5.19
C GLY A 122 -8.31 17.39 -5.60
N ASP A 123 -7.29 16.61 -5.23
CA ASP A 123 -5.90 16.92 -5.57
C ASP A 123 -5.47 16.05 -6.78
N ASP A 124 -4.90 16.66 -7.81
CA ASP A 124 -4.31 15.95 -8.96
C ASP A 124 -2.78 15.88 -8.84
N VAL A 125 -2.21 14.73 -9.17
CA VAL A 125 -0.75 14.47 -9.13
C VAL A 125 0.04 15.39 -10.04
N LEU A 126 -0.54 15.82 -11.16
CA LEU A 126 0.10 16.65 -12.18
C LEU A 126 0.04 18.14 -11.82
N THR A 127 -1.03 18.61 -11.16
CA THR A 127 -1.27 20.04 -10.93
C THR A 127 -1.05 20.52 -9.49
N ILE A 128 -0.96 19.60 -8.52
CA ILE A 128 -0.76 19.96 -7.10
C ILE A 128 0.45 20.89 -6.86
N THR A 129 0.28 21.82 -5.92
CA THR A 129 1.27 22.82 -5.52
C THR A 129 2.12 22.38 -4.33
N LEU A 130 3.26 23.05 -4.12
CA LEU A 130 4.15 22.79 -2.98
C LEU A 130 3.45 23.07 -1.63
N GLU A 131 2.70 24.17 -1.54
CA GLU A 131 1.95 24.56 -0.34
C GLU A 131 0.95 23.47 0.06
N ARG A 132 0.16 23.00 -0.90
CA ARG A 132 -0.80 21.92 -0.69
C ARG A 132 -0.12 20.61 -0.28
N ALA A 133 1.04 20.33 -0.86
CA ALA A 133 1.84 19.16 -0.49
C ALA A 133 2.36 19.23 0.95
N LEU A 134 2.79 20.42 1.42
CA LEU A 134 3.20 20.66 2.79
C LEU A 134 2.04 20.48 3.78
N GLU A 135 0.85 20.99 3.45
CA GLU A 135 -0.36 20.78 4.26
C GLU A 135 -0.67 19.29 4.44
N LEU A 136 -0.53 18.49 3.37
CA LEU A 136 -0.74 17.05 3.44
C LEU A 136 0.31 16.38 4.33
N LEU A 137 1.57 16.76 4.19
CA LEU A 137 2.70 16.22 4.96
C LEU A 137 2.60 16.54 6.46
N ALA A 138 2.09 17.71 6.81
CA ALA A 138 1.84 18.12 8.19
C ALA A 138 0.78 17.26 8.89
N GLN A 139 -0.14 16.63 8.14
CA GLN A 139 -1.12 15.72 8.74
C GLN A 139 -0.41 14.50 9.34
N PRO A 140 -0.87 13.96 10.48
CA PRO A 140 -0.29 12.75 11.05
C PRO A 140 -0.41 11.57 10.08
N LYS A 141 0.60 10.70 10.06
CA LYS A 141 0.54 9.42 9.33
C LYS A 141 -0.71 8.67 9.76
N ARG A 142 -1.67 8.49 8.85
CA ARG A 142 -2.80 7.59 9.11
C ARG A 142 -2.24 6.20 9.34
N ALA A 143 -2.56 5.64 10.52
CA ALA A 143 -2.15 4.29 10.84
C ALA A 143 -2.66 3.34 9.74
N ARG A 144 -1.76 2.44 9.29
CA ARG A 144 -2.04 1.47 8.22
C ARG A 144 -3.38 0.81 8.47
N ARG A 145 -4.30 0.80 7.50
CA ARG A 145 -5.62 0.11 7.55
C ARG A 145 -5.42 -1.32 8.09
N GLY A 146 -5.66 -1.53 9.38
CA GLY A 146 -5.23 -2.72 10.15
C GLY A 146 -4.76 -2.40 11.57
N SER A 147 -4.17 -1.23 11.80
CA SER A 147 -4.21 -0.54 13.08
C SER A 147 -5.55 0.18 13.15
N ALA A 148 -6.63 -0.61 13.24
CA ALA A 148 -7.88 -0.07 13.73
C ALA A 148 -7.54 0.61 15.05
N LYS A 149 -7.97 1.86 15.20
CA LYS A 149 -8.22 2.50 16.49
C LYS A 149 -8.63 1.39 17.44
N ALA A 150 -7.79 1.08 18.44
CA ALA A 150 -7.97 -0.11 19.27
C ALA A 150 -9.44 -0.12 19.69
N THR A 151 -10.20 -1.11 19.21
CA THR A 151 -11.61 -1.22 19.55
C THR A 151 -11.67 -1.15 21.07
N PRO A 152 -12.43 -0.24 21.68
CA PRO A 152 -12.48 -0.17 23.13
C PRO A 152 -12.83 -1.55 23.69
N PRO A 153 -12.18 -1.99 24.78
CA PRO A 153 -12.48 -3.29 25.35
C PRO A 153 -13.95 -3.36 25.75
N LEU A 154 -14.59 -4.50 25.51
CA LEU A 154 -15.90 -4.84 26.05
C LEU A 154 -15.90 -4.76 27.58
N LYS A 155 -14.80 -5.18 28.21
CA LYS A 155 -14.60 -5.13 29.66
C LYS A 155 -13.11 -4.98 29.96
N ASP A 156 -12.76 -4.03 30.82
CA ASP A 156 -11.41 -3.92 31.38
C ASP A 156 -11.32 -4.83 32.61
N LEU A 157 -10.31 -5.70 32.64
CA LEU A 157 -10.07 -6.62 33.75
C LEU A 157 -8.97 -6.11 34.69
N GLY A 158 -8.36 -4.95 34.40
CA GLY A 158 -7.34 -4.33 35.22
C GLY A 158 -5.92 -4.61 34.73
N LYS A 159 -4.95 -4.45 35.63
CA LYS A 159 -3.51 -4.59 35.32
C LYS A 159 -3.02 -6.01 35.60
N HIS A 160 -2.17 -6.52 34.72
CA HIS A 160 -1.50 -7.79 34.91
C HIS A 160 -0.52 -7.72 36.10
N PRO A 161 -0.46 -8.74 36.97
CA PRO A 161 0.33 -8.69 38.21
C PRO A 161 1.85 -8.68 37.99
N GLU A 162 2.36 -9.17 36.85
CA GLU A 162 3.81 -9.23 36.59
C GLU A 162 4.41 -7.94 36.02
N ASP A 163 3.70 -7.23 35.14
CA ASP A 163 4.26 -6.08 34.39
C ASP A 163 3.37 -4.82 34.45
N GLY A 164 2.19 -4.91 35.06
CA GLY A 164 1.26 -3.80 35.20
C GLY A 164 0.55 -3.38 33.91
N GLU A 165 0.69 -4.12 32.80
CA GLU A 165 -0.02 -3.80 31.55
C GLU A 165 -1.52 -4.13 31.64
N ALA A 166 -2.34 -3.38 30.91
CA ALA A 166 -3.79 -3.55 30.95
C ALA A 166 -4.25 -4.84 30.24
N VAL A 167 -5.10 -5.60 30.92
CA VAL A 167 -5.77 -6.81 30.42
C VAL A 167 -7.23 -6.46 30.15
N GLY A 168 -7.70 -6.70 28.93
CA GLY A 168 -9.09 -6.41 28.56
C GLY A 168 -9.70 -7.48 27.67
N ILE A 169 -11.02 -7.53 27.65
CA ILE A 169 -11.81 -8.38 26.75
C ILE A 169 -12.22 -7.55 25.54
N TYR A 170 -12.08 -8.09 24.35
CA TYR A 170 -12.37 -7.43 23.09
C TYR A 170 -13.27 -8.31 22.23
N ASP A 171 -14.09 -7.68 21.39
CA ASP A 171 -14.87 -8.41 20.39
C ASP A 171 -14.04 -8.65 19.12
N GLY A 172 -14.16 -9.84 18.54
CA GLY A 172 -13.36 -10.29 17.42
C GLY A 172 -14.17 -11.12 16.42
N LYS A 173 -13.61 -11.30 15.21
CA LYS A 173 -14.26 -12.07 14.13
C LYS A 173 -14.71 -13.48 14.54
N TYR A 174 -14.04 -14.08 15.52
CA TYR A 174 -14.28 -15.45 15.99
C TYR A 174 -14.97 -15.49 17.37
N GLY A 175 -15.47 -14.36 17.85
CA GLY A 175 -16.04 -14.18 19.19
C GLY A 175 -15.13 -13.41 20.15
N PRO A 176 -15.60 -13.19 21.39
CA PRO A 176 -14.86 -12.45 22.41
C PRO A 176 -13.50 -13.07 22.73
N TYR A 177 -12.51 -12.23 23.03
CA TYR A 177 -11.17 -12.68 23.41
C TYR A 177 -10.54 -11.77 24.45
N VAL A 178 -9.76 -12.35 25.36
CA VAL A 178 -8.86 -11.63 26.26
C VAL A 178 -7.62 -11.22 25.48
N LYS A 179 -7.20 -9.97 25.67
CA LYS A 179 -5.95 -9.45 25.12
C LYS A 179 -5.10 -8.85 26.23
N TYR A 180 -3.81 -9.17 26.15
CA TYR A 180 -2.75 -8.61 26.97
C TYR A 180 -1.51 -8.40 26.08
N GLY A 181 -1.10 -7.14 25.91
CA GLY A 181 -0.04 -6.75 24.98
C GLY A 181 -0.25 -7.31 23.56
N LYS A 182 0.59 -8.30 23.20
CA LYS A 182 0.59 -9.01 21.90
C LYS A 182 -0.06 -10.41 21.94
N VAL A 183 -0.51 -10.86 23.10
CA VAL A 183 -1.12 -12.18 23.30
C VAL A 183 -2.64 -12.03 23.32
N ASN A 184 -3.31 -12.87 22.53
CA ASN A 184 -4.76 -12.93 22.45
C ASN A 184 -5.22 -14.36 22.79
N ALA A 185 -6.17 -14.49 23.70
CA ALA A 185 -6.78 -15.75 24.07
C ALA A 185 -8.30 -15.70 23.89
N SER A 186 -8.85 -16.57 23.05
CA SER A 186 -10.29 -16.67 22.80
C SER A 186 -11.04 -17.07 24.07
N LEU A 187 -12.18 -16.44 24.31
CA LEU A 187 -13.08 -16.89 25.37
C LEU A 187 -13.74 -18.22 24.97
N PRO A 188 -13.84 -19.18 25.90
CA PRO A 188 -14.70 -20.36 25.73
C PRO A 188 -16.15 -19.95 25.47
N LYS A 189 -16.87 -20.72 24.65
CA LYS A 189 -18.27 -20.43 24.29
C LYS A 189 -19.23 -20.50 25.49
N ASP A 190 -18.82 -21.21 26.52
CA ASP A 190 -19.62 -21.49 27.72
C ASP A 190 -19.45 -20.39 28.78
N MET A 191 -18.61 -19.40 28.53
CA MET A 191 -18.25 -18.36 29.50
C MET A 191 -18.56 -16.97 28.94
N SER A 192 -19.31 -16.16 29.71
CA SER A 192 -19.70 -14.82 29.32
C SER A 192 -18.59 -13.79 29.60
N VAL A 193 -18.68 -12.63 28.96
CA VAL A 193 -17.77 -11.48 29.19
C VAL A 193 -17.90 -10.96 30.63
N GLU A 194 -19.09 -11.08 31.21
CA GLU A 194 -19.42 -10.57 32.55
C GLU A 194 -18.81 -11.45 33.65
N ASP A 195 -18.83 -12.78 33.47
CA ASP A 195 -18.30 -13.75 34.43
C ASP A 195 -16.77 -13.86 34.43
N MET A 196 -16.11 -13.21 33.48
CA MET A 196 -14.66 -13.25 33.36
C MET A 196 -14.00 -12.36 34.41
N THR A 197 -13.08 -12.97 35.16
CA THR A 197 -12.23 -12.32 36.16
C THR A 197 -10.79 -12.21 35.64
N LEU A 198 -9.99 -11.36 36.28
CA LEU A 198 -8.58 -11.20 35.94
C LEU A 198 -7.82 -12.53 36.03
N GLU A 199 -8.02 -13.30 37.10
CA GLU A 199 -7.33 -14.58 37.33
C GLU A 199 -7.57 -15.59 36.19
N LYS A 200 -8.82 -15.82 35.80
CA LYS A 200 -9.17 -16.73 34.69
C LYS A 200 -8.64 -16.23 33.35
N ALA A 201 -8.64 -14.91 33.15
CA ALA A 201 -8.08 -14.30 31.95
C ALA A 201 -6.55 -14.54 31.86
N LEU A 202 -5.84 -14.48 32.99
CA LEU A 202 -4.41 -14.81 33.06
C LEU A 202 -4.15 -16.28 32.74
N GLU A 203 -4.97 -17.20 33.25
CA GLU A 203 -4.85 -18.63 32.91
C GLU A 203 -5.00 -18.88 31.41
N LEU A 204 -6.01 -18.26 30.77
CA LEU A 204 -6.23 -18.38 29.32
C LEU A 204 -5.07 -17.79 28.51
N LEU A 205 -4.51 -16.66 28.96
CA LEU A 205 -3.36 -16.01 28.34
C LEU A 205 -2.09 -16.85 28.48
N GLN A 206 -1.84 -17.43 29.66
CA GLN A 206 -0.71 -18.33 29.92
C GLN A 206 -0.83 -19.65 29.13
N ALA A 207 -2.03 -20.23 29.05
CA ALA A 207 -2.30 -21.41 28.23
C ALA A 207 -2.00 -21.13 26.74
N LYS A 208 -2.37 -19.95 26.23
CA LYS A 208 -2.04 -19.53 24.85
C LYS A 208 -0.58 -19.14 24.64
N ALA A 209 0.08 -18.57 25.64
CA ALA A 209 1.50 -18.25 25.58
C ALA A 209 2.36 -19.53 25.58
N SER A 210 1.99 -20.53 26.38
CA SER A 210 2.67 -21.83 26.46
C SER A 210 2.37 -22.72 25.24
N SER A 211 1.18 -22.63 24.64
CA SER A 211 0.83 -23.38 23.42
C SER A 211 1.51 -22.85 22.14
N LYS A 212 2.30 -21.78 22.21
CA LYS A 212 3.06 -21.25 21.05
C LYS A 212 4.33 -22.04 20.72
N LYS A 213 4.65 -23.14 21.43
CA LYS A 213 5.73 -24.04 21.03
C LYS A 213 5.30 -24.93 19.85
N SER A 214 5.90 -24.66 18.70
CA SER A 214 6.05 -25.54 17.52
C SER A 214 4.80 -25.83 16.69
N THR A 215 4.63 -25.13 15.57
CA THR A 215 4.33 -25.73 14.23
C THR A 215 4.25 -24.67 13.14
N ARG A 216 5.40 -24.26 12.56
CA ARG A 216 5.54 -23.97 11.11
C ARG A 216 6.99 -23.69 10.72
N GLY A 217 7.85 -24.69 10.86
CA GLY A 217 9.06 -24.76 10.04
C GLY A 217 8.65 -25.06 8.60
N ARG A 218 8.50 -24.03 7.77
CA ARG A 218 8.23 -24.17 6.34
C ARG A 218 9.47 -24.78 5.68
N LYS A 219 9.43 -26.08 5.43
CA LYS A 219 10.44 -26.82 4.66
C LYS A 219 10.57 -26.18 3.28
N SER A 220 11.67 -25.48 3.03
CA SER A 220 12.04 -24.94 1.72
C SER A 220 12.56 -26.09 0.85
N THR A 221 11.74 -26.57 -0.07
CA THR A 221 12.20 -27.45 -1.15
C THR A 221 12.92 -26.63 -2.20
N LYS A 222 14.26 -26.73 -2.22
CA LYS A 222 15.13 -26.30 -3.31
C LYS A 222 14.84 -27.21 -4.51
N SER A 223 14.21 -26.69 -5.56
CA SER A 223 14.17 -27.37 -6.86
C SER A 223 15.52 -27.19 -7.55
N LYS A 224 16.19 -28.31 -7.82
CA LYS A 224 17.33 -28.42 -8.74
C LYS A 224 16.94 -27.89 -10.13
N ALA A 225 17.82 -27.11 -10.73
CA ALA A 225 17.85 -26.90 -12.17
C ALA A 225 18.66 -28.03 -12.79
N GLU A 226 18.11 -28.69 -13.80
CA GLU A 226 18.85 -29.57 -14.70
C GLU A 226 18.25 -29.42 -16.10
N ASN A 227 19.16 -29.17 -17.05
CA ASN A 227 19.03 -28.96 -18.51
C ASN A 227 18.39 -27.66 -19.00
#